data_AF-A0A0D2MND8-F1
#
_entry.id   AF-A0A0D2MND8-F1
#
_cell.length_a   1.000
_cell.length_b   1.000
_cell.length_c   1.000
_cell.angle_alpha   90.00
_cell.angle_beta   90.00
_cell.angle_gamma   90.00
#
_symmetry.space_group_name_H-M   'P 1'
#
loop_
_entity.id
_entity.type
_entity.pdbx_description
1 polymer ?
#
loop_
_entity_poly.entity_id
_entity_poly.type
_entity_poly.pdbx_seq_one_letter_code
_entity_poly.pdbx_strand_id
1 'polypeptide(L)'
;MSTIISRLRQIQRILSASRRLPWVEVPKPGPRTTVLYQRSPPWWAKWAHAIIAVDVMLMTSIVEYTWDFGGFFRQARDDETSEKEPAETESLPLKIIGNIQEKSAAKKVFFSGFYVLSGVIFGAGILASRSRILRKVTAYKAGPRGETTLYLQTAAHPRNIGHPFPSYACSLKNGDMPSRLLVVVQGHGGWTMLVNGANVPNQNPKIGENPRHAVIRAWRDGGGWIEPSANAK
;
A
#
# COMPACT_ATOMS: atom_id res chain seq x y z
N MET A 1 -18.71 13.73 13.91
CA MET A 1 -17.27 13.91 14.22
C MET A 1 -16.64 12.77 15.02
N SER A 2 -17.31 12.17 16.02
CA SER A 2 -16.73 11.09 16.86
C SER A 2 -16.30 9.83 16.09
N THR A 3 -17.02 9.45 15.04
CA THR A 3 -16.70 8.31 14.16
C THR A 3 -15.41 8.49 13.37
N ILE A 4 -15.11 9.71 12.92
CA ILE A 4 -13.88 10.01 12.17
C ILE A 4 -12.66 9.94 13.09
N ILE A 5 -12.75 10.54 14.29
CA ILE A 5 -11.67 10.51 15.29
C ILE A 5 -11.39 9.08 15.76
N SER A 6 -12.44 8.27 15.96
CA SER A 6 -12.32 6.85 16.27
C SER A 6 -11.55 6.08 15.20
N ARG A 7 -11.91 6.24 13.92
CA ARG A 7 -11.22 5.58 12.80
C ARG A 7 -9.78 6.05 12.66
N LEU A 8 -9.49 7.33 12.86
CA LEU A 8 -8.12 7.85 12.83
C LEU A 8 -7.26 7.26 13.94
N ARG A 9 -7.78 7.16 15.18
CA ARG A 9 -7.06 6.51 16.29
C ARG A 9 -6.82 5.02 16.02
N GLN A 10 -7.79 4.34 15.42
CA GLN A 10 -7.62 2.94 15.02
C GLN A 10 -6.55 2.78 13.94
N ILE A 11 -6.54 3.64 12.92
CA ILE A 11 -5.49 3.69 11.89
C ILE A 11 -4.13 3.97 12.53
N GLN A 12 -4.04 4.96 13.43
CA GLN A 12 -2.79 5.32 14.09
C GLN A 12 -2.25 4.18 14.95
N ARG A 13 -3.11 3.44 15.68
CA ARG A 13 -2.70 2.23 16.43
C ARG A 13 -2.22 1.11 15.52
N ILE A 14 -2.89 0.89 14.38
CA ILE A 14 -2.48 -0.12 13.40
C ILE A 14 -1.13 0.25 12.79
N LEU A 15 -0.92 1.53 12.48
CA LEU A 15 0.33 2.05 11.93
C LEU A 15 1.47 2.01 12.96
N SER A 16 1.21 2.34 14.23
CA SER A 16 2.23 2.31 15.29
C SER A 16 2.61 0.88 15.69
N ALA A 17 1.63 -0.04 15.77
CA ALA A 17 1.87 -1.45 16.09
C ALA A 17 2.67 -2.18 14.99
N SER A 18 2.59 -1.71 13.75
CA SER A 18 3.35 -2.28 12.62
C SER A 18 4.81 -1.82 12.60
N ARG A 19 5.17 -0.72 13.29
CA ARG A 19 6.52 -0.12 13.21
C ARG A 19 7.59 -0.78 14.10
N ARG A 20 7.24 -1.80 14.89
CA ARG A 20 8.18 -2.37 15.89
C ARG A 20 8.32 -3.90 15.85
N LEU A 21 7.86 -4.54 14.79
CA LEU A 21 8.08 -5.98 14.68
C LEU A 21 9.51 -6.24 14.21
N PRO A 22 10.31 -7.01 14.96
CA PRO A 22 11.67 -7.31 14.55
C PRO A 22 11.64 -8.10 13.24
N TRP A 23 12.60 -7.78 12.38
CA TRP A 23 12.89 -8.56 11.20
C TRP A 23 13.78 -9.70 11.64
N VAL A 24 13.28 -10.93 11.53
CA VAL A 24 14.01 -12.12 11.95
C VAL A 24 14.20 -13.01 10.74
N GLU A 25 15.37 -13.65 10.66
CA GLU A 25 15.62 -14.66 9.64
C GLU A 25 14.67 -15.84 9.85
N VAL A 26 14.03 -16.25 8.76
CA VAL A 26 13.16 -17.42 8.74
C VAL A 26 14.05 -18.65 8.82
N PRO A 27 13.77 -19.60 9.75
CA PRO A 27 14.52 -20.85 9.84
C PRO A 27 14.61 -21.54 8.49
N LYS A 28 15.80 -22.07 8.18
CA LYS A 28 16.04 -22.80 6.93
C LYS A 28 15.10 -24.01 6.84
N PRO A 29 14.64 -24.38 5.63
CA PRO A 29 13.82 -25.57 5.44
C PRO A 29 14.49 -26.82 6.05
N GLY A 30 13.75 -27.53 6.88
CA GLY A 30 14.16 -28.75 7.58
C GLY A 30 12.96 -29.48 8.18
N PRO A 31 13.17 -30.58 8.93
CA PRO A 31 12.08 -31.43 9.45
C PRO A 31 11.17 -30.71 10.46
N ARG A 32 11.63 -29.59 11.04
CA ARG A 32 10.88 -28.78 12.02
C ARG A 32 10.17 -27.58 11.39
N THR A 33 10.36 -27.35 10.08
CA THR A 33 9.73 -26.25 9.36
C THR A 33 8.74 -26.77 8.35
N THR A 34 7.53 -26.22 8.36
CA THR A 34 6.50 -26.52 7.36
C THR A 34 6.11 -25.24 6.66
N VAL A 35 6.25 -25.20 5.34
CA VAL A 35 5.76 -24.06 4.57
C VAL A 35 4.26 -24.22 4.38
N LEU A 36 3.48 -23.37 5.03
CA LEU A 36 2.01 -23.45 5.00
C LEU A 36 1.43 -22.79 3.75
N TYR A 37 2.13 -21.81 3.22
CA TYR A 37 1.72 -21.03 2.05
C TYR A 37 2.94 -20.39 1.41
N GLN A 38 2.99 -20.41 0.08
CA GLN A 38 3.97 -19.69 -0.71
C GLN A 38 3.32 -19.18 -2.00
N ARG A 39 3.60 -17.94 -2.36
CA ARG A 39 3.09 -17.31 -3.58
C ARG A 39 4.11 -16.30 -4.08
N SER A 40 4.27 -16.24 -5.40
CA SER A 40 4.94 -15.12 -6.03
C SER A 40 4.17 -13.81 -5.78
N PRO A 41 4.83 -12.72 -5.34
CA PRO A 41 4.16 -11.44 -5.22
C PRO A 41 3.61 -11.00 -6.59
N PRO A 42 2.48 -10.26 -6.62
CA PRO A 42 1.95 -9.74 -7.88
C PRO A 42 2.98 -8.83 -8.56
N TRP A 43 2.92 -8.73 -9.88
CA TRP A 43 3.94 -8.03 -10.68
C TRP A 43 4.15 -6.59 -10.20
N TRP A 44 3.07 -5.84 -9.92
CA TRP A 44 3.16 -4.45 -9.46
C TRP A 44 3.89 -4.34 -8.12
N ALA A 45 3.76 -5.33 -7.22
CA ALA A 45 4.41 -5.30 -5.91
C ALA A 45 5.92 -5.58 -6.01
N LYS A 46 6.36 -6.28 -7.07
CA LYS A 46 7.78 -6.43 -7.40
C LYS A 46 8.37 -5.10 -7.90
N TRP A 47 7.60 -4.39 -8.72
CA TRP A 47 7.99 -3.13 -9.35
C TRP A 47 7.60 -1.88 -8.55
N ALA A 48 7.13 -2.02 -7.31
CA ALA A 48 6.59 -0.92 -6.52
C ALA A 48 7.55 0.29 -6.43
N HIS A 49 8.85 0.06 -6.21
CA HIS A 49 9.83 1.16 -6.15
C HIS A 49 10.04 1.82 -7.51
N ALA A 50 10.00 1.06 -8.61
CA ALA A 50 10.11 1.63 -9.95
C ALA A 50 8.87 2.47 -10.29
N ILE A 51 7.67 2.00 -9.94
CA ILE A 51 6.42 2.76 -10.09
C ILE A 51 6.49 4.07 -9.30
N ILE A 52 6.97 4.02 -8.05
CA ILE A 52 7.15 5.21 -7.22
C ILE A 52 8.21 6.15 -7.81
N ALA A 53 9.32 5.64 -8.34
CA ALA A 53 10.33 6.47 -8.98
C ALA A 53 9.78 7.18 -10.22
N VAL A 54 9.00 6.48 -11.06
CA VAL A 54 8.31 7.07 -12.21
C VAL A 54 7.29 8.13 -11.78
N ASP A 55 6.52 7.87 -10.73
CA ASP A 55 5.58 8.85 -10.15
C ASP A 55 6.30 10.12 -9.68
N VAL A 56 7.42 9.97 -8.96
CA VAL A 56 8.24 11.11 -8.53
C VAL A 56 8.77 11.90 -9.73
N MET A 57 9.29 11.23 -10.76
CA MET A 57 9.77 11.90 -11.98
C MET A 57 8.64 12.68 -12.67
N LEU A 58 7.47 12.06 -12.86
CA LEU A 58 6.31 12.71 -13.47
C LEU A 58 5.84 13.91 -12.64
N MET A 59 5.78 13.78 -11.32
CA MET A 59 5.38 14.87 -10.43
C MET A 59 6.39 16.02 -10.49
N THR A 60 7.70 15.74 -10.53
CA THR A 60 8.73 16.77 -10.72
C THR A 60 8.54 17.50 -12.04
N SER A 61 8.31 16.80 -13.15
CA SER A 61 8.06 17.43 -14.45
C SER A 61 6.77 18.27 -14.46
N ILE A 62 5.70 17.81 -13.81
CA ILE A 62 4.45 18.58 -13.68
C ILE A 62 4.67 19.84 -12.85
N VAL A 63 5.43 19.75 -11.75
CA VAL A 63 5.75 20.90 -10.89
C VAL A 63 6.57 21.93 -11.67
N GLU A 64 7.62 21.49 -12.37
CA GLU A 64 8.45 22.35 -13.23
C GLU A 64 7.60 23.02 -14.31
N TYR A 65 6.77 22.24 -15.02
CA TYR A 65 5.84 22.78 -16.02
C TYR A 65 4.86 23.80 -15.42
N THR A 66 4.30 23.52 -14.24
CA THR A 66 3.37 24.44 -13.55
C THR A 66 4.08 25.74 -13.13
N TRP A 67 5.37 25.64 -12.79
CA TRP A 67 6.18 26.77 -12.40
C TRP A 67 6.49 27.69 -13.58
N ASP A 68 6.94 27.11 -14.69
CA ASP A 68 7.43 27.85 -15.87
C ASP A 68 6.29 28.29 -16.81
N PHE A 69 5.37 27.39 -17.16
CA PHE A 69 4.30 27.66 -18.13
C PHE A 69 3.04 28.31 -17.54
N GLY A 70 2.95 28.48 -16.22
CA GLY A 70 1.83 29.18 -15.59
C GLY A 70 1.68 30.66 -16.04
N GLY A 71 2.65 31.22 -16.76
CA GLY A 71 2.56 32.53 -17.42
C GLY A 71 1.97 32.50 -18.85
N PHE A 72 2.00 31.36 -19.54
CA PHE A 72 1.68 31.25 -20.97
C PHE A 72 0.21 31.55 -21.28
N PHE A 73 -0.72 31.10 -20.42
CA PHE A 73 -2.15 31.40 -20.55
C PHE A 73 -2.50 32.88 -20.31
N ARG A 74 -1.56 33.68 -19.80
CA ARG A 74 -1.74 35.12 -19.61
C ARG A 74 -1.46 35.89 -20.89
N GLN A 75 -0.42 35.48 -21.63
CA GLN A 75 0.00 36.15 -22.86
C GLN A 75 -1.04 36.00 -23.99
N ALA A 76 -1.66 34.83 -24.13
CA ALA A 76 -2.71 34.62 -25.14
C ALA A 76 -3.99 35.47 -24.91
N ARG A 77 -4.22 35.97 -23.67
CA ARG A 77 -5.40 36.78 -23.35
C ARG A 77 -5.17 38.28 -23.58
N ASP A 78 -3.93 38.73 -23.44
CA ASP A 78 -3.56 40.11 -23.65
C ASP A 78 -3.42 40.42 -25.17
N ASP A 79 -3.02 39.43 -25.98
CA ASP A 79 -2.90 39.57 -27.44
C ASP A 79 -4.26 39.67 -28.17
N GLU A 80 -5.33 39.04 -27.67
CA GLU A 80 -6.67 39.14 -28.28
C GLU A 80 -7.41 40.46 -27.96
N THR A 81 -6.96 41.24 -26.97
CA THR A 81 -7.64 42.48 -26.55
C THR A 81 -7.04 43.74 -27.21
N SER A 82 -5.96 43.60 -27.99
CA SER A 82 -5.22 44.73 -28.59
C SER A 82 -5.53 45.00 -30.07
N GLU A 83 -6.72 44.63 -30.57
CA GLU A 83 -7.06 44.84 -31.99
C GLU A 83 -8.33 45.66 -32.26
N LYS A 84 -8.80 46.48 -31.30
CA LYS A 84 -9.78 47.54 -31.62
C LYS A 84 -9.52 48.81 -30.83
N GLU A 85 -8.78 49.73 -31.43
CA GLU A 85 -9.13 51.15 -31.37
C GLU A 85 -9.05 51.72 -32.79
N PRO A 86 -9.95 52.64 -33.13
CA PRO A 86 -9.40 53.98 -33.23
C PRO A 86 -10.26 55.06 -32.57
N ALA A 87 -9.52 56.07 -32.09
CA ALA A 87 -9.83 57.48 -31.98
C ALA A 87 -10.33 58.02 -30.63
N GLU A 88 -9.37 58.71 -30.00
CA GLU A 88 -9.48 59.98 -29.25
C GLU A 88 -10.44 60.02 -28.06
N THR A 89 -9.89 60.15 -26.84
CA THR A 89 -10.06 61.36 -25.99
C THR A 89 -9.22 61.26 -24.71
N GLU A 90 -8.43 62.31 -24.48
CA GLU A 90 -7.82 62.84 -23.25
C GLU A 90 -7.10 61.91 -22.24
N SER A 91 -5.82 62.21 -22.11
CA SER A 91 -4.85 61.80 -21.10
C SER A 91 -5.33 61.97 -19.65
N LEU A 92 -5.59 60.85 -18.97
CA LEU A 92 -5.59 60.75 -17.51
C LEU A 92 -4.35 59.97 -17.03
N PRO A 93 -3.80 60.33 -15.86
CA PRO A 93 -2.47 59.89 -15.47
C PRO A 93 -2.44 58.40 -15.13
N LEU A 94 -1.53 57.71 -15.81
CA LEU A 94 -1.08 56.35 -15.52
C LEU A 94 -0.79 56.17 -14.03
N LYS A 95 -1.68 55.48 -13.33
CA LYS A 95 -1.35 54.82 -12.07
C LYS A 95 -2.25 53.60 -11.93
N ILE A 96 -1.69 52.53 -11.38
CA ILE A 96 -2.31 51.21 -11.13
C ILE A 96 -2.08 50.18 -12.26
N ILE A 97 -0.82 49.96 -12.65
CA ILE A 97 -0.38 48.67 -13.21
C ILE A 97 0.82 48.19 -12.38
N GLY A 98 0.57 47.82 -11.12
CA GLY A 98 1.63 47.38 -10.21
C GLY A 98 1.34 46.09 -9.43
N ASN A 99 0.08 45.73 -9.19
CA ASN A 99 -0.26 44.74 -8.15
C ASN A 99 -0.99 43.48 -8.63
N ILE A 100 -1.09 43.21 -9.94
CA ILE A 100 -1.78 42.00 -10.44
C ILE A 100 -0.82 40.79 -10.57
N GLN A 101 0.48 40.96 -10.32
CA GLN A 101 1.47 39.88 -10.49
C GLN A 101 1.56 38.93 -9.28
N GLU A 102 1.31 39.40 -8.05
CA GLU A 102 1.54 38.61 -6.83
C GLU A 102 0.54 37.46 -6.62
N LYS A 103 -0.70 37.58 -7.11
CA LYS A 103 -1.74 36.53 -6.93
C LYS A 103 -1.48 35.25 -7.75
N SER A 104 -0.46 35.24 -8.63
CA SER A 104 -0.07 34.05 -9.41
C SER A 104 0.82 33.10 -8.61
N ALA A 105 1.72 33.61 -7.77
CA ALA A 105 2.69 32.79 -7.04
C ALA A 105 2.01 31.85 -6.05
N ALA A 106 1.04 32.35 -5.28
CA ALA A 106 0.28 31.54 -4.32
C ALA A 106 -0.46 30.38 -5.00
N LYS A 107 -1.03 30.61 -6.20
CA LYS A 107 -1.69 29.56 -6.98
C LYS A 107 -0.69 28.51 -7.45
N LYS A 108 0.47 28.92 -7.98
CA LYS A 108 1.54 28.00 -8.42
C LYS A 108 2.04 27.13 -7.27
N VAL A 109 2.28 27.72 -6.09
CA VAL A 109 2.69 27.01 -4.88
C VAL A 109 1.61 26.03 -4.44
N PHE A 110 0.34 26.43 -4.44
CA PHE A 110 -0.77 25.55 -4.06
C PHE A 110 -0.88 24.34 -4.99
N PHE A 111 -0.88 24.55 -6.31
CA PHE A 111 -0.97 23.45 -7.28
C PHE A 111 0.25 22.52 -7.20
N SER A 112 1.45 23.08 -7.12
CA SER A 112 2.68 22.30 -6.98
C SER A 112 2.67 21.47 -5.70
N GLY A 113 2.26 22.07 -4.57
CA GLY A 113 2.11 21.39 -3.30
C GLY A 113 1.05 20.28 -3.35
N PHE A 114 -0.06 20.50 -4.05
CA PHE A 114 -1.10 19.49 -4.25
C PHE A 114 -0.60 18.26 -5.01
N TYR A 115 0.17 18.45 -6.09
CA TYR A 115 0.74 17.33 -6.86
C TYR A 115 1.76 16.54 -6.04
N VAL A 116 2.68 17.23 -5.35
CA VAL A 116 3.66 16.59 -4.47
C VAL A 116 2.96 15.79 -3.37
N LEU A 117 1.95 16.37 -2.71
CA LEU A 117 1.18 15.69 -1.68
C LEU A 117 0.45 14.46 -2.23
N SER A 118 -0.19 14.59 -3.39
CA SER A 118 -0.88 13.50 -4.07
C SER A 118 0.07 12.34 -4.38
N GLY A 119 1.26 12.61 -4.93
CA GLY A 119 2.29 11.59 -5.20
C GLY A 119 2.78 10.90 -3.93
N VAL A 120 3.02 11.66 -2.85
CA VAL A 120 3.41 11.09 -1.54
C VAL A 120 2.31 10.16 -1.00
N ILE A 121 1.04 10.55 -1.08
CA ILE A 121 -0.09 9.72 -0.65
C ILE A 121 -0.17 8.45 -1.50
N PHE A 122 -0.04 8.57 -2.81
CA PHE A 122 -0.09 7.44 -3.73
C PHE A 122 1.06 6.45 -3.49
N GLY A 123 2.30 6.94 -3.41
CA GLY A 123 3.47 6.13 -3.11
C GLY A 123 3.38 5.44 -1.73
N ALA A 124 2.93 6.17 -0.70
CA ALA A 124 2.67 5.59 0.62
C ALA A 124 1.59 4.49 0.56
N GLY A 125 0.53 4.69 -0.23
CA GLY A 125 -0.53 3.71 -0.46
C GLY A 125 -0.03 2.42 -1.11
N ILE A 126 0.84 2.53 -2.12
CA ILE A 126 1.47 1.36 -2.77
C ILE A 126 2.35 0.60 -1.77
N LEU A 127 3.21 1.30 -1.02
CA LEU A 127 4.10 0.68 -0.03
C LEU A 127 3.31 0.01 1.11
N ALA A 128 2.28 0.68 1.62
CA ALA A 128 1.38 0.12 2.63
C ALA A 128 0.68 -1.13 2.11
N SER A 129 0.16 -1.11 0.88
CA SER A 129 -0.48 -2.26 0.24
C SER A 129 0.50 -3.42 0.07
N ARG A 130 1.73 -3.15 -0.39
CA ARG A 130 2.80 -4.14 -0.53
C ARG A 130 3.17 -4.78 0.81
N SER A 131 3.15 -4.02 1.91
CA SER A 131 3.43 -4.54 3.25
C SER A 131 2.37 -5.50 3.78
N ARG A 132 1.13 -5.42 3.26
CA ARG A 132 -0.03 -6.23 3.70
C ARG A 132 -0.24 -7.51 2.91
N ILE A 133 0.48 -7.71 1.81
CA ILE A 133 0.35 -8.92 0.97
C ILE A 133 1.34 -9.97 1.42
N LEU A 134 0.84 -11.13 1.86
CA LEU A 134 1.66 -12.27 2.24
C LEU A 134 2.18 -12.98 1.00
N ARG A 135 3.50 -13.25 1.01
CA ARG A 135 4.19 -14.06 0.01
C ARG A 135 4.45 -15.47 0.51
N LYS A 136 4.78 -15.64 1.79
CA LYS A 136 5.16 -16.93 2.34
C LYS A 136 4.85 -16.98 3.83
N VAL A 137 4.32 -18.11 4.28
CA VAL A 137 4.10 -18.40 5.70
C VAL A 137 4.80 -19.71 6.01
N THR A 138 5.66 -19.68 7.02
CA THR A 138 6.41 -20.86 7.47
C THR A 138 6.11 -21.11 8.93
N ALA A 139 5.60 -22.28 9.27
CA ALA A 139 5.50 -22.74 10.65
C ALA A 139 6.84 -23.37 11.07
N TYR A 140 7.31 -23.04 12.26
CA TYR A 140 8.47 -23.65 12.89
C TYR A 140 8.07 -24.19 14.25
N LYS A 141 8.42 -25.46 14.52
CA LYS A 141 8.20 -26.10 15.82
C LYS A 141 9.53 -26.20 16.55
N ALA A 142 9.66 -25.51 17.69
CA ALA A 142 10.90 -25.52 18.49
C ALA A 142 11.24 -26.90 19.09
N GLY A 143 10.24 -27.78 19.24
CA GLY A 143 10.38 -29.16 19.70
C GLY A 143 9.05 -29.94 19.63
N PRO A 144 8.99 -31.20 20.09
CA PRO A 144 7.77 -32.03 20.03
C PRO A 144 6.58 -31.45 20.79
N ARG A 145 6.86 -30.78 21.93
CA ARG A 145 5.90 -30.02 22.73
C ARG A 145 6.14 -28.51 22.65
N GLY A 146 7.04 -28.09 21.76
CA GLY A 146 7.41 -26.70 21.61
C GLY A 146 6.27 -25.91 20.99
N GLU A 147 6.18 -24.64 21.38
CA GLU A 147 5.25 -23.72 20.76
C GLU A 147 5.56 -23.57 19.27
N THR A 148 4.52 -23.50 18.43
CA THR A 148 4.70 -23.30 17.00
C THR A 148 4.79 -21.81 16.71
N THR A 149 5.87 -21.37 16.09
CA THR A 149 6.04 -19.99 15.65
C THR A 149 5.78 -19.91 14.15
N LEU A 150 4.87 -19.01 13.75
CA LEU A 150 4.58 -18.68 12.37
C LEU A 150 5.44 -17.49 11.93
N TYR A 151 6.25 -17.71 10.90
CA TYR A 151 7.01 -16.66 10.24
C TYR A 151 6.24 -16.14 9.05
N LEU A 152 5.74 -14.91 9.17
CA LEU A 152 5.01 -14.21 8.12
C LEU A 152 5.96 -13.40 7.25
N GLN A 153 6.03 -13.72 5.96
CA GLN A 153 6.79 -12.95 4.99
C GLN A 153 5.84 -12.26 4.02
N THR A 154 6.01 -10.95 3.88
CA THR A 154 5.22 -10.11 2.99
C THR A 154 5.99 -9.76 1.73
N ALA A 155 5.32 -9.17 0.73
CA ALA A 155 5.98 -8.69 -0.48
C ALA A 155 7.00 -7.57 -0.22
N ALA A 156 6.91 -6.88 0.93
CA ALA A 156 7.86 -5.86 1.36
C ALA A 156 9.20 -6.46 1.85
N HIS A 157 9.19 -7.69 2.36
CA HIS A 157 10.37 -8.29 2.98
C HIS A 157 11.45 -8.65 1.94
N PRO A 158 12.74 -8.47 2.26
CA PRO A 158 13.84 -9.11 1.54
C PRO A 158 13.79 -10.64 1.66
N ARG A 159 14.62 -11.38 0.91
CA ARG A 159 14.59 -12.87 0.90
C ARG A 159 14.86 -13.43 2.31
N ASN A 160 14.15 -14.51 2.68
CA ASN A 160 14.32 -15.24 3.95
C ASN A 160 14.17 -14.44 5.26
N ILE A 161 13.64 -13.22 5.23
CA ILE A 161 13.32 -12.44 6.43
C ILE A 161 11.81 -12.36 6.60
N GLY A 162 11.32 -12.41 7.84
CA GLY A 162 9.90 -12.33 8.16
C GLY A 162 9.66 -11.88 9.60
N HIS A 163 8.39 -11.80 9.96
CA HIS A 163 7.97 -11.51 11.32
C HIS A 163 7.57 -12.82 12.03
N PRO A 164 8.19 -13.14 13.18
CA PRO A 164 7.79 -14.28 13.98
C PRO A 164 6.55 -13.94 14.81
N PHE A 165 5.58 -14.83 14.80
CA PHE A 165 4.40 -14.74 15.65
C PHE A 165 4.08 -16.10 16.26
N PRO A 166 3.64 -16.15 17.51
CA PRO A 166 3.16 -17.39 18.10
C PRO A 166 1.89 -17.86 17.36
N SER A 167 1.76 -19.15 17.09
CA SER A 167 0.62 -19.69 16.32
C SER A 167 -0.72 -19.44 17.00
N TYR A 168 -0.75 -19.43 18.34
CA TYR A 168 -1.97 -19.14 19.11
C TYR A 168 -2.49 -17.70 18.92
N ALA A 169 -1.61 -16.75 18.58
CA ALA A 169 -2.01 -15.36 18.33
C ALA A 169 -2.43 -15.11 16.88
N CYS A 170 -2.34 -16.13 16.02
CA CYS A 170 -2.64 -16.04 14.60
C CYS A 170 -3.93 -16.79 14.28
N SER A 171 -4.92 -16.07 13.74
CA SER A 171 -6.13 -16.68 13.19
C SER A 171 -6.19 -16.49 11.68
N LEU A 172 -6.75 -17.47 10.99
CA LEU A 172 -7.08 -17.38 9.57
C LEU A 172 -8.57 -17.07 9.44
N LYS A 173 -8.90 -15.94 8.83
CA LYS A 173 -10.27 -15.54 8.48
C LYS A 173 -10.50 -15.68 6.98
N ASN A 174 -11.75 -15.92 6.63
CA ASN A 174 -12.22 -15.77 5.27
C ASN A 174 -12.19 -14.29 4.86
N GLY A 175 -11.63 -13.98 3.70
CA GLY A 175 -11.74 -12.64 3.12
C GLY A 175 -13.09 -12.43 2.42
N ASP A 176 -13.33 -11.20 1.99
CA ASP A 176 -14.57 -10.80 1.30
C ASP A 176 -14.77 -11.52 -0.05
N MET A 177 -13.69 -12.06 -0.62
CA MET A 177 -13.68 -12.77 -1.89
C MET A 177 -13.19 -14.21 -1.71
N PRO A 178 -13.67 -15.17 -2.51
CA PRO A 178 -13.26 -16.57 -2.39
C PRO A 178 -11.77 -16.81 -2.68
N SER A 179 -11.15 -15.92 -3.45
CA SER A 179 -9.71 -15.91 -3.76
C SER A 179 -8.84 -15.28 -2.68
N ARG A 180 -9.44 -14.81 -1.57
CA ARG A 180 -8.79 -14.05 -0.51
C ARG A 180 -8.99 -14.69 0.85
N LEU A 181 -7.88 -14.88 1.55
CA LEU A 181 -7.85 -15.22 2.98
C LEU A 181 -7.16 -14.08 3.74
N LEU A 182 -7.52 -13.91 5.01
CA LEU A 182 -6.94 -12.90 5.88
C LEU A 182 -6.26 -13.59 7.06
N VAL A 183 -4.95 -13.42 7.21
CA VAL A 183 -4.25 -13.82 8.43
C VAL A 183 -4.35 -12.66 9.40
N VAL A 184 -5.00 -12.86 10.53
CA VAL A 184 -5.16 -11.85 11.56
C VAL A 184 -4.29 -12.23 12.74
N VAL A 185 -3.39 -11.33 13.11
CA VAL A 185 -2.57 -11.49 14.31
C VAL A 185 -3.11 -10.57 15.38
N GLN A 186 -3.37 -11.12 16.56
CA GLN A 186 -3.87 -10.37 17.71
C GLN A 186 -2.93 -9.18 18.01
N GLY A 187 -3.51 -7.97 18.04
CA GLY A 187 -2.77 -6.73 18.30
C GLY A 187 -2.03 -6.11 17.09
N HIS A 188 -1.83 -6.83 15.98
CA HIS A 188 -1.07 -6.34 14.82
C HIS A 188 -1.89 -6.20 13.52
N GLY A 189 -3.14 -6.66 13.53
CA GLY A 189 -4.08 -6.52 12.42
C GLY A 189 -4.02 -7.67 11.42
N GLY A 190 -4.49 -7.42 10.20
CA GLY A 190 -4.65 -8.45 9.17
C GLY A 190 -3.67 -8.33 8.01
N TRP A 191 -3.23 -9.46 7.47
CA TRP A 191 -2.52 -9.56 6.21
C TRP A 191 -3.33 -10.34 5.21
N THR A 192 -3.24 -9.94 3.96
CA THR A 192 -3.96 -10.58 2.86
C THR A 192 -3.14 -11.71 2.28
N MET A 193 -3.72 -12.91 2.30
CA MET A 193 -3.27 -14.08 1.55
C MET A 193 -4.12 -14.22 0.31
N LEU A 194 -3.47 -14.19 -0.86
CA LEU A 194 -4.14 -14.36 -2.13
C LEU A 194 -4.00 -15.81 -2.56
N VAL A 195 -5.12 -16.50 -2.74
CA VAL A 195 -5.17 -17.95 -2.98
C VAL A 195 -4.78 -18.32 -4.43
N ASN A 196 -5.06 -17.46 -5.40
CA ASN A 196 -4.84 -17.76 -6.82
C ASN A 196 -3.35 -17.90 -7.18
N GLY A 197 -2.87 -19.09 -7.52
CA GLY A 197 -1.43 -19.31 -7.75
C GLY A 197 -0.62 -19.39 -6.44
N ALA A 198 -1.28 -19.61 -5.31
CA ALA A 198 -0.64 -20.08 -4.10
C ALA A 198 -0.18 -21.52 -4.29
N ASN A 199 1.00 -21.82 -3.77
CA ASN A 199 1.58 -23.14 -3.67
C ASN A 199 1.64 -23.51 -2.18
N VAL A 200 1.18 -24.71 -1.85
CA VAL A 200 1.27 -25.30 -0.52
C VAL A 200 2.24 -26.48 -0.63
N PRO A 201 3.52 -26.29 -0.30
CA PRO A 201 4.50 -27.36 -0.39
C PRO A 201 4.06 -28.59 0.39
N ASN A 202 4.31 -29.78 -0.17
CA ASN A 202 3.94 -31.10 0.38
C ASN A 202 2.44 -31.41 0.38
N GLN A 203 1.59 -30.51 -0.12
CA GLN A 203 0.21 -30.83 -0.46
C GLN A 203 0.06 -30.66 -1.96
N ASN A 204 0.21 -31.75 -2.71
CA ASN A 204 -0.23 -31.75 -4.10
C ASN A 204 -1.75 -31.54 -4.07
N PRO A 205 -2.26 -30.37 -4.53
CA PRO A 205 -3.69 -30.18 -4.58
C PRO A 205 -4.24 -31.30 -5.46
N LYS A 206 -5.26 -32.01 -4.98
CA LYS A 206 -5.93 -32.99 -5.84
C LYS A 206 -6.39 -32.25 -7.09
N ILE A 207 -6.34 -32.88 -8.26
CA ILE A 207 -6.82 -32.25 -9.50
C ILE A 207 -8.26 -31.77 -9.27
N GLY A 208 -8.51 -30.47 -9.42
CA GLY A 208 -9.81 -29.84 -9.15
C GLY A 208 -10.06 -29.41 -7.70
N GLU A 209 -9.15 -29.67 -6.76
CA GLU A 209 -9.27 -29.18 -5.39
C GLU A 209 -9.11 -27.66 -5.34
N ASN A 210 -10.04 -27.01 -4.64
CA ASN A 210 -9.97 -25.57 -4.44
C ASN A 210 -8.69 -25.23 -3.66
N PRO A 211 -7.77 -24.40 -4.20
CA PRO A 211 -6.50 -24.05 -3.53
C PRO A 211 -6.74 -23.42 -2.15
N ARG A 212 -7.91 -22.83 -1.91
CA ARG A 212 -8.32 -22.30 -0.61
C ARG A 212 -8.38 -23.39 0.45
N HIS A 213 -8.94 -24.56 0.12
CA HIS A 213 -9.07 -25.68 1.07
C HIS A 213 -7.70 -26.29 1.39
N ALA A 214 -6.80 -26.38 0.41
CA ALA A 214 -5.41 -26.81 0.66
C ALA A 214 -4.70 -25.87 1.64
N VAL A 215 -4.81 -24.55 1.45
CA VAL A 215 -4.23 -23.56 2.36
C VAL A 215 -4.85 -23.64 3.76
N ILE A 216 -6.18 -23.79 3.87
CA ILE A 216 -6.87 -23.93 5.17
C ILE A 216 -6.43 -25.22 5.89
N ARG A 217 -6.29 -26.33 5.15
CA ARG A 217 -5.80 -27.61 5.68
C ARG A 217 -4.39 -27.46 6.21
N ALA A 218 -3.46 -26.95 5.39
CA ALA A 218 -2.09 -26.69 5.80
C ALA A 218 -2.00 -25.75 7.01
N TRP A 219 -2.84 -24.72 7.08
CA TRP A 219 -2.91 -23.83 8.24
C TRP A 219 -3.28 -24.56 9.52
N ARG A 220 -4.28 -25.44 9.46
CA ARG A 220 -4.70 -26.28 10.58
C ARG A 220 -3.60 -27.25 11.00
N ASP A 221 -2.94 -27.90 10.05
CA ASP A 221 -1.81 -28.81 10.30
C ASP A 221 -0.62 -28.08 10.94
N GLY A 222 -0.46 -26.79 10.60
CA GLY A 222 0.49 -25.86 11.21
C GLY A 222 0.10 -25.38 12.62
N GLY A 223 -1.02 -25.85 13.19
CA GLY A 223 -1.49 -25.48 14.52
C GLY A 223 -2.09 -24.07 14.60
N GLY A 224 -2.47 -23.48 13.46
CA GLY A 224 -3.12 -22.19 13.42
C GLY A 224 -4.63 -22.29 13.65
N TRP A 225 -5.20 -21.28 14.30
CA TRP A 225 -6.65 -21.19 14.53
C TRP A 225 -7.37 -20.72 13.26
N ILE A 226 -8.58 -21.23 13.00
CA ILE A 226 -9.45 -20.77 11.90
C ILE A 226 -10.66 -20.12 12.54
N GLU A 227 -10.92 -18.87 12.19
CA GLU A 227 -12.09 -18.19 12.72
C GLU A 227 -13.35 -18.67 12.00
N PRO A 228 -14.40 -19.07 12.73
CA PRO A 228 -15.65 -19.51 12.11
C PRO A 228 -16.23 -18.37 11.27
N SER A 229 -16.65 -18.70 10.05
CA SER A 229 -17.34 -17.75 9.17
C SER A 229 -18.67 -17.36 9.80
N ALA A 230 -18.91 -16.07 10.04
CA ALA A 230 -20.19 -15.58 10.56
C ALA A 230 -21.38 -15.97 9.67
N ASN A 231 -21.14 -16.26 8.40
CA ASN A 231 -22.14 -16.61 7.39
C ASN A 231 -22.34 -18.13 7.21
N ALA A 232 -21.85 -18.96 8.12
CA ALA A 232 -22.05 -20.42 8.06
C ALA A 232 -23.30 -20.89 8.85
N LYS A 233 -24.28 -20.00 9.04
CA LYS A 233 -25.60 -20.32 9.61
C LYS A 233 -26.62 -20.50 8.51
#